data_AF-A0A3L7QR95-F1
#
_entry.id   AF-A0A3L7QR95-F1
#
_cell.length_a   1.000
_cell.length_b   1.000
_cell.length_c   1.000
_cell.angle_alpha   90.00
_cell.angle_beta   90.00
_cell.angle_gamma   90.00
#
_symmetry.space_group_name_H-M   'P 1'
#
loop_
_entity.id
_entity.type
_entity.pdbx_description
1 polymer ?
#
loop_
_entity_poly.entity_id
_entity_poly.type
_entity_poly.pdbx_seq_one_letter_code
_entity_poly.pdbx_strand_id
1 'polypeptide(L)' 'NEEQIHELATTLKSKCGTGGTVKEGKIEIQGDQRERIIIELEKLGFKTKKVGG' A
#
# COMPACT_ATOMS: atom_id res chain seq x y z
N ASN A 1 5.27 14.28 -1.01
CA ASN A 1 6.72 14.06 -1.23
C ASN A 1 6.98 12.59 -1.55
N GLU A 2 8.02 12.28 -2.33
CA GLU A 2 8.42 10.88 -2.64
C GLU A 2 8.76 10.07 -1.37
N GLU A 3 9.31 10.73 -0.35
CA GLU A 3 9.63 10.14 0.95
C GLU A 3 8.42 9.46 1.61
N GLN A 4 7.26 10.11 1.55
CA GLN A 4 6.01 9.58 2.09
C GLN A 4 5.56 8.31 1.36
N ILE A 5 5.83 8.19 0.05
CA ILE A 5 5.50 6.98 -0.73
C ILE A 5 6.38 5.83 -0.30
N HIS A 6 7.68 6.08 -0.08
CA HIS A 6 8.61 5.06 0.40
C HIS A 6 8.31 4.60 1.83
N GLU A 7 7.94 5.51 2.72
CA GLU A 7 7.50 5.18 4.07
C GLU A 7 6.21 4.34 4.03
N LEU A 8 5.19 4.81 3.31
CA LEU A 8 3.91 4.10 3.17
C LEU A 8 4.11 2.71 2.57
N ALA A 9 4.97 2.57 1.56
CA ALA A 9 5.31 1.28 0.96
C ALA A 9 5.95 0.33 1.96
N THR A 10 6.87 0.83 2.78
CA THR A 10 7.55 0.03 3.80
C THR A 10 6.57 -0.44 4.86
N THR A 11 5.71 0.46 5.34
CA THR A 11 4.64 0.12 6.29
C THR A 11 3.68 -0.91 5.70
N LEU A 12 3.17 -0.69 4.48
CA LEU A 12 2.22 -1.60 3.84
C LEU A 12 2.82 -2.99 3.58
N LYS A 13 4.07 -3.06 3.07
CA LYS A 13 4.79 -4.33 2.87
C LYS A 13 4.98 -5.08 4.18
N SER A 14 5.41 -4.38 5.24
CA SER A 14 5.58 -4.97 6.58
C SER A 14 4.25 -5.48 7.14
N LYS A 15 3.17 -4.71 7.00
CA LYS A 15 1.83 -5.10 7.46
C LYS A 15 1.26 -6.28 6.70
N CYS A 16 1.49 -6.35 5.39
CA CYS A 16 0.97 -7.42 4.55
C CYS A 16 1.85 -8.68 4.59
N GLY A 17 3.11 -8.57 5.05
CA GLY A 17 4.05 -9.69 5.08
C GLY A 17 4.40 -10.21 3.68
N THR A 18 4.23 -9.37 2.65
CA THR A 18 4.50 -9.74 1.26
C THR A 18 5.57 -8.85 0.65
N GLY A 19 6.22 -9.38 -0.39
CA GLY A 19 7.14 -8.61 -1.21
C GLY A 19 6.41 -7.52 -2.00
N GLY A 20 7.11 -6.42 -2.25
CA GLY A 20 6.60 -5.34 -3.08
C GLY A 20 7.68 -4.33 -3.44
N THR A 21 7.49 -3.62 -4.54
CA THR A 21 8.42 -2.60 -5.02
C THR A 21 7.74 -1.24 -5.12
N VAL A 22 8.53 -0.18 -5.01
CA VAL A 22 8.07 1.17 -5.35
C VAL A 22 8.66 1.50 -6.70
N LYS A 23 7.80 1.71 -7.69
CA LYS A 23 8.20 2.02 -9.06
C LYS A 23 7.43 3.24 -9.54
N GLU A 24 8.16 4.29 -9.94
CA GLU A 24 7.57 5.51 -10.52
C GLU A 24 6.48 6.13 -9.63
N GLY A 25 6.71 6.18 -8.32
CA GLY A 25 5.74 6.71 -7.35
C GLY A 25 4.53 5.81 -7.09
N LYS A 26 4.54 4.56 -7.57
CA LYS A 26 3.49 3.56 -7.33
C LYS A 26 4.04 2.43 -6.47
N ILE A 27 3.23 1.97 -5.53
CA ILE A 27 3.56 0.85 -4.65
C ILE A 27 2.92 -0.40 -5.24
N GLU A 28 3.74 -1.34 -5.67
CA GLU A 28 3.30 -2.64 -6.20
C GLU A 28 3.50 -3.69 -5.11
N ILE A 29 2.42 -4.34 -4.67
CA ILE A 29 2.43 -5.36 -3.62
C ILE A 29 1.99 -6.70 -4.21
N GLN A 30 2.71 -7.78 -3.89
CA GLN A 30 2.41 -9.10 -4.41
C GLN A 30 1.26 -9.77 -3.62
N GLY A 31 0.42 -10.50 -4.36
CA GLY A 31 -0.71 -11.27 -3.82
C GLY A 31 -2.01 -10.47 -3.70
N ASP A 32 -3.03 -11.11 -3.14
CA ASP A 32 -4.34 -10.49 -2.89
C ASP A 32 -4.38 -9.84 -1.50
N GLN A 33 -3.66 -8.74 -1.35
CA GLN A 33 -3.61 -7.95 -0.11
C GLN A 33 -4.50 -6.72 -0.17
N ARG A 34 -5.43 -6.65 -1.15
CA ARG A 34 -6.22 -5.45 -1.43
C ARG A 34 -6.99 -4.98 -0.21
N GLU A 35 -7.65 -5.91 0.47
CA GLU A 35 -8.48 -5.63 1.64
C GLU A 35 -7.66 -5.12 2.82
N ARG A 36 -6.51 -5.76 3.06
CA ARG A 36 -5.59 -5.36 4.14
C ARG A 36 -4.97 -3.99 3.88
N ILE A 37 -4.57 -3.72 2.64
CA ILE A 37 -4.05 -2.40 2.24
C ILE A 37 -5.11 -1.32 2.43
N ILE A 38 -6.35 -1.58 2.01
CA ILE A 38 -7.47 -0.65 2.18
C ILE A 38 -7.67 -0.33 3.67
N ILE A 39 -7.78 -1.35 4.51
CA ILE A 39 -7.98 -1.17 5.96
C ILE A 39 -6.83 -0.38 6.59
N GLU A 40 -5.58 -0.70 6.27
CA GLU A 40 -4.44 0.01 6.84
C GLU A 40 -4.35 1.47 6.34
N LEU A 41 -4.66 1.72 5.07
CA LEU A 41 -4.72 3.08 4.53
C LEU A 41 -5.85 3.89 5.17
N GLU A 42 -7.03 3.30 5.39
CA GLU A 42 -8.14 3.95 6.09
C GLU A 42 -7.79 4.26 7.56
N LYS A 43 -7.12 3.33 8.26
CA LYS A 43 -6.62 3.57 9.62
C LYS A 43 -5.60 4.70 9.71
N LEU A 44 -4.80 4.86 8.66
CA LEU A 44 -3.85 5.96 8.53
C LEU A 44 -4.52 7.29 8.13
N GLY A 45 -5.85 7.30 7.93
CA GLY A 45 -6.62 8.49 7.56
C GLY A 45 -6.61 8.80 6.06
N PHE A 46 -6.09 7.89 5.22
CA PHE A 46 -6.12 8.06 3.78
C PHE A 46 -7.47 7.64 3.20
N LYS A 47 -7.94 8.40 2.21
CA LYS A 47 -9.14 8.06 1.45
C LYS A 47 -8.80 7.00 0.42
N THR A 48 -9.31 5.79 0.61
CA THR A 48 -9.09 4.68 -0.32
C THR A 48 -10.23 4.56 -1.32
N LYS A 49 -9.93 4.00 -2.49
CA LYS A 49 -10.94 3.59 -3.47
C LYS A 49 -10.51 2.26 -4.06
N LYS A 50 -11.32 1.23 -3.85
CA LYS A 50 -11.13 -0.06 -4.54
C LYS A 50 -11.43 0.15 -6.02
N VAL A 51 -10.47 -0.15 -6.88
CA VAL A 51 -10.62 -0.13 -8.34
C VAL A 51 -10.31 -1.53 -8.87
N GLY A 52 -11.18 -2.06 -9.73
CA GLY A 52 -11.09 -3.42 -10.27
C GLY A 52 -12.14 -4.38 -9.69
N GLY A 53 -12.83 -5.08 -10.58
CA GLY A 53 -13.72 -6.22 -10.34
C GLY A 53 -13.24 -7.41 -11.16
#